data_AF-Q9S4X0-F1
#
_entry.id   AF-Q9S4X0-F1
#
_cell.length_a   1.000
_cell.length_b   1.000
_cell.length_c   1.000
_cell.angle_alpha   90.00
_cell.angle_beta   90.00
_cell.angle_gamma   90.00
#
_symmetry.space_group_name_H-M   'P 1'
#
loop_
_entity.id
_entity.type
_entity.pdbx_description
1 polymer ?
#
loop_
_entity_poly.entity_id
_entity_poly.type
_entity_poly.pdbx_seq_one_letter_code
_entity_poly.pdbx_strand_id
1 'polypeptide(L)'
;MYGTCETLCRELAAKYPGYTPLMLVIWSPEEIQALADGMDISLSDPEIRTVLARLEDIPEDQRIESGISSAAAMEIISNVSENRQVTVPAELLASLIQTAEQALWKREWAARDYGLAVPECVTRRQAVVNQARILLKNNTHENG
;
A
#
# COMPACT_ATOMS: atom_id res chain seq x y z
N MET A 1 5.75 16.16 -12.66
CA MET A 1 4.62 16.98 -13.10
C MET A 1 3.45 16.04 -13.22
N TYR A 2 2.43 16.26 -12.41
CA TYR A 2 1.19 15.49 -12.40
C TYR A 2 0.00 16.44 -12.47
N GLY A 3 -0.98 16.10 -13.30
CA GLY A 3 -2.15 16.94 -13.53
C GLY A 3 -2.82 16.66 -14.85
N THR A 4 -3.74 17.54 -15.25
CA THR A 4 -4.38 17.46 -16.57
C THR A 4 -3.38 17.77 -17.68
N CYS A 5 -3.63 17.25 -18.88
CA CYS A 5 -2.84 17.57 -20.07
C CYS A 5 -2.66 19.10 -20.25
N GLU A 6 -3.72 19.88 -20.05
CA GLU A 6 -3.66 21.35 -20.11
C GLU A 6 -2.71 21.96 -19.08
N THR A 7 -2.71 21.44 -17.85
CA THR A 7 -1.82 21.92 -16.78
C THR A 7 -0.37 21.59 -17.11
N LEU A 8 -0.11 20.35 -17.54
CA LEU A 8 1.23 19.89 -17.93
C LEU A 8 1.77 20.68 -19.13
N CYS A 9 0.96 20.90 -20.16
CA CYS A 9 1.37 21.69 -21.34
C CYS A 9 1.71 23.14 -20.97
N ARG A 10 0.93 23.76 -20.09
CA ARG A 10 1.20 25.13 -19.62
C ARG A 10 2.50 25.21 -18.82
N GLU A 11 2.75 24.26 -17.93
CA GLU A 11 3.98 24.20 -17.13
C GLU A 11 5.22 23.94 -18.00
N LEU A 12 5.12 23.01 -18.95
CA LEU A 12 6.21 22.73 -19.90
C LEU A 12 6.53 23.97 -20.75
N ALA A 13 5.52 24.66 -21.26
CA ALA A 13 5.71 25.88 -22.04
C ALA A 13 6.34 27.02 -21.23
N ALA A 14 6.00 27.13 -19.93
CA ALA A 14 6.60 28.12 -19.04
C ALA A 14 8.05 27.79 -18.67
N LYS A 15 8.35 26.50 -18.45
CA LYS A 15 9.67 26.06 -17.97
C LYS A 15 10.72 25.92 -19.07
N TYR A 16 10.29 25.52 -20.26
CA TYR A 16 11.15 25.33 -21.42
C TYR A 16 10.72 26.25 -22.56
N PRO A 17 10.91 27.58 -22.43
CA PRO A 17 10.58 28.51 -23.51
C PRO A 17 11.54 28.30 -24.68
N GLY A 18 10.98 28.14 -25.89
CA GLY A 18 11.75 28.04 -27.15
C GLY A 18 11.61 26.70 -27.87
N TYR A 19 12.41 26.52 -28.92
CA TYR A 19 12.37 25.33 -29.79
C TYR A 19 13.30 24.21 -29.33
N THR A 20 13.60 24.13 -28.03
CA THR A 20 14.47 23.07 -27.51
C THR A 20 13.74 21.73 -27.64
N PRO A 21 14.29 20.73 -28.35
CA PRO A 21 13.66 19.43 -28.45
C PRO A 21 13.63 18.78 -27.06
N LEU A 22 12.42 18.39 -26.61
CA LEU A 22 12.21 17.67 -25.37
C LEU A 22 11.81 16.23 -25.69
N MET A 23 12.42 15.27 -25.00
CA MET A 23 11.93 13.89 -24.93
C MET A 23 11.07 13.76 -23.68
N LEU A 24 9.79 13.45 -23.85
CA LEU A 24 8.85 13.30 -22.76
C LEU A 24 8.48 11.83 -22.58
N VAL A 25 8.60 11.35 -21.34
CA VAL A 25 8.00 10.10 -20.90
C VAL A 25 6.78 10.46 -20.08
N ILE A 26 5.61 10.06 -20.55
CA ILE A 26 4.34 10.24 -19.85
C ILE A 26 4.05 8.95 -19.12
N TRP A 27 3.55 9.06 -17.88
CA TRP A 27 3.04 7.95 -17.10
C TRP A 27 1.54 8.12 -16.96
N SER A 28 0.76 7.30 -17.69
CA SER A 28 -0.70 7.34 -17.64
C SER A 28 -1.27 6.38 -16.59
N PRO A 29 -2.51 6.59 -16.11
CA PRO A 29 -3.20 5.63 -15.25
C PRO A 29 -3.19 4.19 -15.82
N GLU A 30 -3.34 4.06 -17.14
CA GLU A 30 -3.34 2.79 -17.85
C GLU A 30 -1.97 2.10 -17.83
N GLU A 31 -0.88 2.87 -17.96
CA GLU A 31 0.48 2.34 -17.87
C GLU A 31 0.81 1.88 -16.44
N ILE A 32 0.36 2.64 -15.43
CA ILE A 32 0.48 2.23 -14.02
C ILE A 32 -0.32 0.96 -13.75
N GLN A 33 -1.54 0.85 -14.30
CA GLN A 33 -2.34 -0.36 -14.19
C GLN A 33 -1.66 -1.55 -14.86
N ALA A 34 -1.14 -1.38 -16.08
CA ALA A 34 -0.44 -2.45 -16.81
C ALA A 34 0.82 -2.91 -16.07
N LEU A 35 1.56 -1.99 -15.44
CA LEU A 35 2.68 -2.34 -14.56
C LEU A 35 2.21 -3.16 -13.35
N ALA A 36 1.15 -2.73 -12.68
CA ALA A 36 0.61 -3.41 -11.50
C ALA A 36 0.08 -4.81 -11.84
N ASP A 37 -0.61 -4.97 -12.98
CA ASP A 37 -1.07 -6.27 -13.48
C ASP A 37 0.11 -7.22 -13.75
N GLY A 38 1.22 -6.71 -14.28
CA GLY A 38 2.47 -7.46 -14.45
C GLY A 38 3.11 -7.91 -13.13
N MET A 39 2.74 -7.28 -12.01
CA MET A 39 3.18 -7.60 -10.65
C MET A 39 2.14 -8.44 -9.88
N ASP A 40 1.02 -8.83 -10.49
CA ASP A 40 -0.14 -9.46 -9.82
C ASP A 40 -0.74 -8.58 -8.69
N ILE A 41 -0.66 -7.26 -8.86
CA ILE A 41 -1.20 -6.28 -7.91
C ILE A 41 -2.42 -5.61 -8.53
N SER A 42 -3.59 -5.77 -7.90
CA SER A 42 -4.78 -4.99 -8.26
C SER A 42 -4.76 -3.63 -7.57
N LEU A 43 -4.69 -2.55 -8.35
CA LEU A 43 -4.83 -1.17 -7.87
C LEU A 43 -6.25 -0.64 -8.12
N SER A 44 -6.74 0.17 -7.19
CA SER A 44 -7.94 0.98 -7.36
C SER A 44 -7.60 2.37 -7.90
N ASP A 45 -8.56 3.08 -8.50
CA ASP A 45 -8.31 4.43 -9.04
C ASP A 45 -7.68 5.41 -8.04
N PRO A 46 -8.07 5.46 -6.75
CA PRO A 46 -7.40 6.30 -5.75
C PRO A 46 -5.94 5.93 -5.53
N GLU A 47 -5.60 4.65 -5.62
CA GLU A 47 -4.23 4.16 -5.46
C GLU A 47 -3.39 4.48 -6.68
N ILE A 48 -3.94 4.32 -7.89
CA ILE A 48 -3.28 4.75 -9.13
C ILE A 48 -2.95 6.25 -9.05
N ARG A 49 -3.90 7.08 -8.61
CA ARG A 49 -3.64 8.51 -8.37
C ARG A 49 -2.56 8.75 -7.32
N THR A 50 -2.51 7.93 -6.27
CA THR A 50 -1.47 8.01 -5.24
C THR A 50 -0.11 7.65 -5.80
N VAL A 51 -0.02 6.61 -6.63
CA VAL A 51 1.22 6.24 -7.34
C VAL A 51 1.68 7.39 -8.23
N LEU A 52 0.79 7.96 -9.05
CA LEU A 52 1.13 9.08 -9.92
C LEU A 52 1.59 10.33 -9.15
N ALA A 53 0.96 10.64 -8.02
CA ALA A 53 1.39 11.74 -7.15
C ALA A 53 2.78 11.47 -6.54
N ARG A 54 3.07 10.23 -6.12
CA ARG A 54 4.38 9.84 -5.60
C ARG A 54 5.48 9.86 -6.67
N LEU A 55 5.14 9.59 -7.92
CA LEU A 55 6.07 9.75 -9.05
C LEU A 55 6.43 11.22 -9.29
N GLU A 56 5.53 12.15 -8.97
CA GLU A 56 5.82 13.58 -9.00
C GLU A 56 6.73 14.03 -7.85
N ASP A 57 6.58 13.46 -6.65
CA ASP A 57 7.46 13.76 -5.50
C ASP A 57 8.94 13.41 -5.77
N ILE A 58 9.23 12.62 -6.81
CA ILE A 58 10.61 12.33 -7.22
C ILE A 58 11.31 13.64 -7.64
N PRO A 59 12.45 13.98 -7.00
CA PRO A 59 13.20 15.19 -7.31
C PRO A 59 13.50 15.33 -8.81
N GLU A 60 13.38 16.56 -9.33
CA GLU A 60 13.53 16.81 -10.76
C GLU A 60 14.94 16.51 -11.28
N ASP A 61 15.98 16.72 -10.47
CA ASP A 61 17.36 16.34 -10.76
C ASP A 61 17.48 14.85 -11.10
N GLN A 62 16.80 13.97 -10.34
CA GLN A 62 16.77 12.53 -10.64
C GLN A 62 16.00 12.23 -11.93
N ARG A 63 14.93 12.99 -12.22
CA ARG A 63 14.13 12.82 -13.44
C ARG A 63 14.86 13.24 -14.71
N ILE A 64 15.70 14.27 -14.66
CA ILE A 64 16.41 14.78 -15.85
C ILE A 64 17.52 13.83 -16.28
N GLU A 65 18.25 13.23 -15.32
CA GLU A 65 19.41 12.40 -15.62
C GLU A 65 19.04 11.02 -16.19
N SER A 66 17.99 10.37 -15.66
CA SER A 66 17.63 8.99 -16.04
C SER A 66 16.14 8.78 -16.33
N GLY A 67 15.31 9.81 -16.19
CA GLY A 67 13.86 9.62 -16.14
C GLY A 67 13.42 8.83 -14.92
N ILE A 68 12.10 8.63 -14.82
CA ILE A 68 11.55 7.68 -13.86
C ILE A 68 11.65 6.30 -14.52
N SER A 69 12.45 5.41 -13.94
CA SER A 69 12.53 4.03 -14.41
C SER A 69 11.26 3.25 -14.06
N SER A 70 10.93 2.21 -14.83
CA SER A 70 9.86 1.28 -14.46
C SER A 70 10.10 0.64 -13.10
N ALA A 71 11.36 0.41 -12.71
CA ALA A 71 11.71 -0.13 -11.39
C ALA A 71 11.27 0.82 -10.25
N ALA A 72 11.49 2.12 -10.40
CA ALA A 72 11.03 3.12 -9.43
C ALA A 72 9.49 3.16 -9.35
N ALA A 73 8.81 3.07 -10.51
CA ALA A 73 7.35 2.98 -10.54
C ALA A 73 6.83 1.72 -9.85
N MET A 74 7.45 0.56 -10.11
CA MET A 74 7.12 -0.71 -9.46
C MET A 74 7.33 -0.66 -7.94
N GLU A 75 8.43 -0.05 -7.47
CA GLU A 75 8.68 0.12 -6.03
C GLU A 75 7.58 0.97 -5.37
N ILE A 76 7.15 2.06 -6.01
CA ILE A 76 6.04 2.89 -5.53
C ILE A 76 4.72 2.10 -5.53
N ILE A 77 4.45 1.31 -6.58
CA ILE A 77 3.26 0.44 -6.66
C ILE A 77 3.25 -0.56 -5.48
N SER A 78 4.37 -1.26 -5.26
CA SER A 78 4.53 -2.17 -4.11
C SER A 78 4.27 -1.44 -2.80
N ASN A 79 4.90 -0.28 -2.58
CA ASN A 79 4.72 0.51 -1.37
C ASN A 79 3.27 0.94 -1.15
N VAL A 80 2.56 1.37 -2.19
CA VAL A 80 1.14 1.75 -2.09
C VAL A 80 0.28 0.51 -1.76
N SER A 81 0.58 -0.64 -2.37
CA SER A 81 -0.15 -1.89 -2.13
C SER A 81 0.10 -2.46 -0.73
N GLU A 82 1.32 -2.40 -0.23
CA GLU A 82 1.72 -2.93 1.09
C GLU A 82 1.19 -2.06 2.23
N ASN A 83 1.07 -0.76 2.01
CA ASN A 83 0.53 0.19 2.99
C ASN A 83 -0.98 0.41 2.86
N ARG A 84 -1.67 -0.39 2.04
CA ARG A 84 -3.13 -0.29 1.88
C ARG A 84 -3.84 -0.49 3.21
N GLN A 85 -4.70 0.47 3.56
CA GLN A 85 -5.65 0.32 4.64
C GLN A 85 -6.97 -0.22 4.09
N VAL A 86 -7.50 -1.28 4.71
CA VAL A 86 -8.78 -1.88 4.33
C VAL A 86 -9.77 -1.69 5.46
N THR A 87 -10.87 -0.98 5.17
CA THR A 87 -12.00 -0.88 6.09
C THR A 87 -12.78 -2.19 6.07
N VAL A 88 -12.94 -2.81 7.24
CA VAL A 88 -13.71 -4.05 7.42
C VAL A 88 -14.84 -3.82 8.42
N PRO A 89 -16.02 -4.44 8.23
CA PRO A 89 -17.07 -4.42 9.25
C PRO A 89 -16.56 -4.95 10.59
N ALA A 90 -16.91 -4.26 11.68
CA ALA A 90 -16.46 -4.61 13.03
C ALA A 90 -16.83 -6.06 13.41
N GLU A 91 -18.02 -6.53 13.02
CA GLU A 91 -18.49 -7.91 13.28
C GLU A 91 -17.66 -8.96 12.53
N LEU A 92 -17.26 -8.67 11.29
CA LEU A 92 -16.42 -9.56 10.49
C LEU A 92 -15.02 -9.65 11.11
N LEU A 93 -14.44 -8.51 11.49
CA LEU A 93 -13.15 -8.46 12.18
C LEU A 93 -13.21 -9.20 13.53
N ALA A 94 -14.28 -9.01 14.31
CA ALA A 94 -14.49 -9.72 15.58
C ALA A 94 -14.54 -11.24 15.38
N SER A 95 -15.30 -11.70 14.37
CA SER A 95 -15.42 -13.13 14.03
C SER A 95 -14.08 -13.73 13.58
N LEU A 96 -13.30 -12.97 12.81
CA LEU A 96 -11.96 -13.38 12.37
C LEU A 96 -10.98 -13.47 13.56
N ILE A 97 -10.99 -12.49 14.46
CA ILE A 97 -10.20 -12.50 15.70
C ILE A 97 -10.53 -13.74 16.52
N GLN A 98 -11.82 -14.01 16.75
CA GLN A 98 -12.25 -15.18 17.54
C GLN A 98 -11.80 -16.49 16.89
N THR A 99 -11.92 -16.60 15.56
CA THR A 99 -11.48 -17.80 14.82
C THR A 99 -9.97 -18.00 14.94
N ALA A 100 -9.19 -16.91 14.84
CA ALA A 100 -7.74 -16.95 14.98
C ALA A 100 -7.31 -17.39 16.40
N GLU A 101 -7.98 -16.88 17.44
CA GLU A 101 -7.72 -17.31 18.83
C GLU A 101 -8.02 -18.77 19.06
N GLN A 102 -9.17 -19.24 18.59
CA GLN A 102 -9.53 -20.66 18.72
C GLN A 102 -8.51 -21.57 18.03
N ALA A 103 -7.97 -21.15 16.88
CA ALA A 103 -6.91 -21.88 16.20
C ALA A 103 -5.56 -21.84 16.96
N LEU A 104 -5.27 -20.76 17.69
CA LEU A 104 -4.08 -20.65 18.53
C LEU A 104 -4.21 -21.46 19.82
N TRP A 105 -5.38 -21.45 20.49
CA TRP A 105 -5.64 -22.25 21.69
C TRP A 105 -5.38 -23.73 21.48
N LYS A 106 -5.77 -24.28 20.31
CA LYS A 106 -5.48 -25.69 19.98
C LYS A 106 -3.99 -26.01 20.02
N ARG A 107 -3.14 -25.08 19.53
CA ARG A 107 -1.67 -25.26 19.53
C ARG A 107 -1.08 -25.03 20.91
N GLU A 108 -1.57 -24.03 21.62
CA GLU A 108 -1.13 -23.71 22.97
C GLU A 108 -1.45 -24.84 23.95
N TRP A 109 -2.68 -25.34 23.92
CA TRP A 109 -3.10 -26.44 24.79
C TRP A 109 -2.36 -27.72 24.46
N ALA A 110 -2.15 -28.05 23.17
CA ALA A 110 -1.31 -29.19 22.80
C ALA A 110 0.09 -29.08 23.42
N ALA A 111 0.75 -27.92 23.33
CA ALA A 111 2.06 -27.73 23.96
C ALA A 111 1.99 -27.92 25.48
N ARG A 112 0.98 -27.35 26.14
CA ARG A 112 0.80 -27.46 27.59
C ARG A 112 0.49 -28.90 28.02
N ASP A 113 -0.31 -29.64 27.26
CA ASP A 113 -0.67 -31.03 27.52
C ASP A 113 0.56 -31.95 27.46
N TYR A 114 1.53 -31.65 26.59
CA TYR A 114 2.81 -32.35 26.53
C TYR A 114 3.87 -31.80 27.49
N GLY A 115 3.53 -30.83 28.35
CA GLY A 115 4.48 -30.17 29.27
C GLY A 115 5.57 -29.36 28.54
N LEU A 116 5.32 -29.00 27.28
CA LEU A 116 6.23 -28.21 26.46
C LEU A 116 5.97 -26.72 26.65
N ALA A 117 7.03 -25.93 26.45
CA ALA A 117 6.87 -24.49 26.35
C ALA A 117 6.00 -24.12 25.14
N VAL A 118 5.17 -23.08 25.29
CA VAL A 118 4.36 -22.55 24.20
C VAL A 118 5.30 -22.07 23.08
N PRO A 119 5.14 -22.56 21.82
CA PRO A 119 6.01 -22.15 20.73
C PRO A 119 5.98 -20.64 20.51
N GLU A 120 7.15 -20.03 20.25
CA GLU A 120 7.26 -18.59 20.01
C GLU A 120 6.34 -18.08 18.89
N CYS A 121 6.07 -18.92 17.88
CA CYS A 121 5.16 -18.58 16.79
C CYS A 121 3.72 -18.37 17.27
N VAL A 122 3.29 -19.06 18.33
CA VAL A 122 1.97 -18.88 18.97
C VAL A 122 1.96 -17.56 19.73
N THR A 123 2.98 -17.30 20.55
CA THR A 123 3.10 -16.04 21.31
C THR A 123 3.12 -14.82 20.39
N ARG A 124 3.88 -14.86 19.29
CA ARG A 124 3.95 -13.79 18.29
C ARG A 124 2.61 -13.54 17.63
N ARG A 125 1.89 -14.61 17.23
CA ARG A 125 0.55 -14.47 16.63
C ARG A 125 -0.49 -13.99 17.64
N GLN A 126 -0.39 -14.42 18.90
CA GLN A 126 -1.27 -13.94 19.96
C GLN A 126 -1.10 -12.43 20.19
N ALA A 127 0.13 -11.91 20.10
CA ALA A 127 0.38 -10.46 20.19
C ALA A 127 -0.32 -9.69 19.06
N VAL A 128 -0.29 -10.20 17.82
CA VAL A 128 -1.00 -9.60 16.67
C VAL A 128 -2.52 -9.62 16.87
N VAL A 129 -3.06 -10.75 17.34
CA VAL A 129 -4.49 -10.87 17.65
C VAL A 129 -4.91 -9.89 18.75
N ASN A 130 -4.07 -9.71 19.78
CA ASN A 130 -4.33 -8.73 20.84
C ASN A 130 -4.31 -7.29 20.32
N GLN A 131 -3.41 -6.95 19.40
CA GLN A 131 -3.41 -5.63 18.74
C GLN A 131 -4.71 -5.41 17.96
N ALA A 132 -5.14 -6.38 17.16
CA ALA A 132 -6.40 -6.31 16.41
C ALA A 132 -7.62 -6.13 17.33
N ARG A 133 -7.64 -6.81 18.48
CA ARG A 133 -8.69 -6.65 19.51
C ARG A 133 -8.68 -5.25 20.13
N ILE A 134 -7.51 -4.67 20.41
CA ILE A 134 -7.41 -3.31 20.97
C ILE A 134 -7.96 -2.29 19.96
N LEU A 135 -7.60 -2.42 18.67
CA LEU A 135 -8.13 -1.58 17.61
C LEU A 135 -9.66 -1.64 17.53
N LEU A 136 -10.24 -2.85 17.61
CA LEU A 136 -11.69 -3.01 17.59
C LEU A 136 -12.36 -2.30 18.79
N LYS A 137 -11.81 -2.45 19.99
CA LYS A 137 -12.35 -1.82 21.22
C LYS A 137 -12.28 -0.29 21.16
N ASN A 138 -11.15 0.25 20.70
CA ASN A 138 -10.96 1.70 20.65
C ASN A 138 -11.96 2.38 19.69
N ASN A 139 -12.28 1.73 18.56
CA ASN A 139 -13.29 2.25 17.62
C ASN A 139 -14.73 2.19 18.16
N THR A 140 -15.03 1.27 19.10
CA THR A 140 -16.38 1.18 19.67
C THR A 140 -16.71 2.37 20.60
N HIS A 141 -15.70 3.00 21.18
CA HIS A 141 -15.88 4.11 22.13
C HIS A 141 -16.19 5.46 21.48
N GLU A 142 -15.91 5.64 20.18
CA GLU A 142 -16.13 6.92 19.48
C GLU A 142 -17.57 7.11 18.97
N ASN A 143 -18.42 6.08 19.02
CA ASN A 143 -19.80 6.10 18.49
C ASN A 143 -20.90 6.14 19.55
N GLY A 144 -20.60 6.53 20.80
CA GLY A 144 -21.59 6.72 21.87
C GLY A 144 -21.72 8.18 22.26
#